data_AF-W6UE36-F1
#
_entry.id   AF-W6UE36-F1
#
_cell.length_a   1.000
_cell.length_b   1.000
_cell.length_c   1.000
_cell.angle_alpha   90.00
_cell.angle_beta   90.00
_cell.angle_gamma   90.00
#
_symmetry.space_group_name_H-M   'P 1'
#
loop_
_entity.id
_entity.type
_entity.pdbx_description
1 polymer ?
#
loop_
_entity_poly.entity_id
_entity_poly.type
_entity_poly.pdbx_seq_one_letter_code
_entity_poly.pdbx_strand_id
1 'polypeptide(L)'
;MLYVVGDMEDLKAHARFHASYLSPEIKVSRWQNQVILEDFFDGSRVIEISLADRMGLQLYTKVASFMNRDLGQDCPQGGVNTIPHLPSYMRIFIFIEGEKKTAVGCCIAEELTSTTVAQRGYQIRRLVGGLRSLLSWRVQNPLAVWTEPVEGSNNNSNIDRITFPLCGIRRLWVASKHRRRGVGTVLVESLLKHLVYLTHLPRSNVAFAEPTASGAEFAVRFVGREDFIVY
;
A
#
# COMPACT_ATOMS: atom_id res chain seq x y z
N MET A 1 19.54 14.86 -1.64
CA MET A 1 20.12 16.10 -2.20
C MET A 1 21.58 16.12 -1.81
N LEU A 2 22.48 16.26 -2.79
CA LEU A 2 23.89 16.55 -2.51
C LEU A 2 23.99 18.05 -2.22
N TYR A 3 24.70 18.44 -1.16
CA TYR A 3 24.94 19.83 -0.79
C TYR A 3 26.39 19.97 -0.30
N VAL A 4 26.96 21.16 -0.45
CA VAL A 4 28.32 21.43 0.04
C VAL A 4 28.27 21.93 1.48
N VAL A 5 29.00 21.23 2.36
CA VAL A 5 29.14 21.65 3.77
C VAL A 5 30.04 22.88 3.82
N GLY A 6 29.49 24.01 4.28
CA GLY A 6 30.23 25.28 4.45
C GLY A 6 29.70 26.42 3.59
N ASP A 7 28.92 26.14 2.54
CA ASP A 7 28.20 27.17 1.81
C ASP A 7 26.83 27.44 2.46
N MET A 8 26.59 28.70 2.80
CA MET A 8 25.39 29.14 3.49
C MET A 8 24.14 29.09 2.60
N GLU A 9 24.27 29.25 1.29
CA GLU A 9 23.13 29.13 0.37
C GLU A 9 22.71 27.67 0.20
N ASP A 10 23.68 26.78 0.00
CA ASP A 10 23.48 25.34 -0.09
C ASP A 10 22.93 24.75 1.21
N LEU A 11 23.40 25.18 2.38
CA LEU A 11 22.85 24.75 3.67
C LEU A 11 21.38 25.17 3.84
N LYS A 12 21.01 26.38 3.40
CA LYS A 12 19.62 26.84 3.41
C LYS A 12 18.77 26.05 2.43
N ALA A 13 19.28 25.78 1.22
CA ALA A 13 18.58 24.98 0.21
C ALA A 13 18.38 23.54 0.71
N HIS A 14 19.41 22.94 1.31
CA HIS A 14 19.37 21.64 1.94
C HIS A 14 18.35 21.58 3.09
N ALA A 15 18.32 22.59 3.96
CA ALA A 15 17.34 22.67 5.05
C ALA A 15 15.90 22.76 4.53
N ARG A 16 15.66 23.59 3.49
CA ARG A 16 14.36 23.69 2.82
C ARG A 16 13.96 22.37 2.18
N PHE A 17 14.90 21.69 1.52
CA PHE A 17 14.69 20.37 0.94
C PHE A 17 14.40 19.32 2.02
N HIS A 18 15.11 19.33 3.15
CA HIS A 18 14.82 18.44 4.29
C HIS A 18 13.42 18.68 4.86
N ALA A 19 13.00 19.94 4.97
CA ALA A 19 11.67 20.29 5.42
C ALA A 19 10.57 19.85 4.45
N SER A 20 10.73 20.11 3.15
CA SER A 20 9.72 19.81 2.13
C SER A 20 9.68 18.34 1.70
N TYR A 21 10.83 17.68 1.66
CA TYR A 21 10.97 16.34 1.09
C TYR A 21 10.86 15.24 2.15
N LEU A 22 11.55 15.39 3.28
CA LEU A 22 11.61 14.38 4.33
C LEU A 22 10.58 14.60 5.44
N SER A 23 10.09 15.83 5.62
CA SER A 23 9.14 16.18 6.69
C SER A 23 7.75 16.67 6.22
N PRO A 24 7.18 16.21 5.08
CA PRO A 24 5.84 16.62 4.73
C PRO A 24 4.83 15.95 5.68
N GLU A 25 4.26 16.76 6.57
CA GLU A 25 3.17 16.35 7.44
C GLU A 25 1.83 16.70 6.76
N ILE A 26 1.07 15.68 6.36
CA ILE A 26 -0.26 15.88 5.80
C ILE A 26 -1.23 16.05 6.97
N LYS A 27 -1.38 17.27 7.46
CA LYS A 27 -2.34 17.57 8.54
C LYS A 27 -3.76 17.36 8.05
N VAL A 28 -4.54 16.59 8.81
CA VAL A 28 -5.92 16.24 8.50
C VAL A 28 -6.83 16.80 9.58
N SER A 29 -7.71 17.73 9.22
CA SER A 29 -8.80 18.16 10.08
C SER A 29 -9.89 17.09 10.12
N ARG A 30 -10.67 17.05 11.22
CA ARG A 30 -11.93 16.31 11.24
C ARG A 30 -12.96 17.07 10.41
N TRP A 31 -13.69 16.38 9.54
CA TRP A 31 -14.84 16.94 8.81
C TRP A 31 -16.06 16.03 9.00
N GLN A 32 -17.25 16.57 8.72
CA GLN A 32 -18.53 15.98 9.16
C GLN A 32 -18.87 14.64 8.51
N ASN A 33 -18.43 14.39 7.28
CA ASN A 33 -18.74 13.17 6.51
C ASN A 33 -17.58 12.16 6.49
N GLN A 34 -16.74 12.18 7.52
CA GLN A 34 -15.62 11.26 7.63
C GLN A 34 -16.10 9.90 8.15
N VAL A 35 -15.94 8.86 7.34
CA VAL A 35 -16.23 7.48 7.75
C VAL A 35 -15.01 6.95 8.52
N ILE A 36 -15.15 6.88 9.85
CA ILE A 36 -14.12 6.32 10.73
C ILE A 36 -14.41 4.82 10.87
N LEU A 37 -13.43 3.99 10.54
CA LEU A 37 -13.56 2.54 10.62
C LEU A 37 -13.07 2.01 11.97
N GLU A 38 -11.89 2.47 12.39
CA GLU A 38 -11.29 2.06 13.66
C GLU A 38 -10.64 3.26 14.34
N ASP A 39 -10.84 3.36 15.64
CA ASP A 39 -10.13 4.28 16.53
C ASP A 39 -9.23 3.47 17.47
N PHE A 40 -8.01 3.95 17.67
CA PHE A 40 -7.01 3.36 18.56
C PHE A 40 -6.86 4.21 19.82
N PHE A 41 -6.43 3.59 20.92
CA PHE A 41 -6.22 4.27 22.21
C PHE A 41 -5.23 5.45 22.12
N ASP A 42 -4.27 5.35 21.21
CA ASP A 42 -3.25 6.35 20.93
C ASP A 42 -3.82 7.63 20.26
N GLY A 43 -5.14 7.66 20.02
CA GLY A 43 -5.84 8.69 19.25
C GLY A 43 -5.66 8.56 17.73
N SER A 44 -4.87 7.57 17.30
CA SER A 44 -4.75 7.19 15.89
C SER A 44 -6.04 6.57 15.40
N ARG A 45 -6.30 6.66 14.10
CA ARG A 45 -7.54 6.17 13.51
C ARG A 45 -7.38 5.81 12.05
N VAL A 46 -8.18 4.85 11.60
CA VAL A 46 -8.29 4.47 10.20
C VAL A 46 -9.61 4.98 9.67
N ILE A 47 -9.54 5.72 8.56
CA ILE A 47 -10.71 6.28 7.90
C ILE A 47 -10.85 5.68 6.51
N GLU A 48 -12.08 5.58 6.06
CA GLU A 48 -12.40 5.38 4.66
C GLU A 48 -12.77 6.72 4.03
N ILE A 49 -12.27 6.98 2.83
CA ILE A 49 -12.62 8.17 2.08
C ILE A 49 -13.34 7.81 0.78
N SER A 50 -14.38 8.59 0.47
CA SER A 50 -15.06 8.55 -0.81
C SER A 50 -14.59 9.72 -1.67
N LEU A 51 -14.36 9.46 -2.96
CA LEU A 51 -14.01 10.49 -3.94
C LEU A 51 -15.21 11.38 -4.32
N ALA A 52 -16.42 10.99 -3.93
CA ALA A 52 -17.62 11.83 -4.10
C ALA A 52 -17.60 13.05 -3.16
N ASP A 53 -16.88 12.98 -2.03
CA ASP A 53 -16.74 14.09 -1.10
C ASP A 53 -15.59 15.02 -1.51
N ARG A 54 -15.82 16.34 -1.49
CA ARG A 54 -14.80 17.34 -1.82
C ARG A 54 -13.62 17.29 -0.84
N MET A 55 -13.88 17.05 0.46
CA MET A 55 -12.82 16.96 1.46
C MET A 55 -12.02 15.66 1.33
N GLY A 56 -12.71 14.54 1.13
CA GLY A 56 -12.08 13.27 0.78
C GLY A 56 -11.19 13.37 -0.46
N LEU A 57 -11.69 13.99 -1.53
CA LEU A 57 -10.94 14.19 -2.77
C LEU A 57 -9.69 15.06 -2.58
N GLN A 58 -9.79 16.17 -1.83
CA GLN A 58 -8.64 17.03 -1.54
C GLN A 58 -7.59 16.30 -0.71
N LEU A 59 -8.01 15.54 0.30
CA LEU A 59 -7.10 14.74 1.11
C LEU A 59 -6.41 13.68 0.26
N TYR A 60 -7.18 12.92 -0.53
CA TYR A 60 -6.64 11.91 -1.44
C TYR A 60 -5.66 12.52 -2.43
N THR A 61 -5.99 13.65 -3.05
CA THR A 61 -5.10 14.31 -4.03
C THR A 61 -3.77 14.68 -3.39
N LYS A 62 -3.78 15.18 -2.15
CA LYS A 62 -2.55 15.44 -1.39
C LYS A 62 -1.78 14.15 -1.12
N VAL A 63 -2.44 13.12 -0.58
CA VAL A 63 -1.77 11.84 -0.28
C VAL A 63 -1.25 11.17 -1.56
N ALA A 64 -2.00 11.22 -2.65
CA ALA A 64 -1.66 10.66 -3.95
C ALA A 64 -0.43 11.34 -4.57
N SER A 65 -0.24 12.65 -4.37
CA SER A 65 0.99 13.30 -4.83
C SER A 65 2.22 12.77 -4.10
N PHE A 66 2.12 12.49 -2.79
CA PHE A 66 3.18 11.83 -2.03
C PHE A 66 3.37 10.37 -2.43
N MET A 67 2.28 9.62 -2.64
CA MET A 67 2.36 8.24 -3.12
C MET A 67 3.03 8.16 -4.49
N ASN A 68 2.66 9.03 -5.43
CA ASN A 68 3.25 9.06 -6.76
C ASN A 68 4.72 9.48 -6.74
N ARG A 69 5.10 10.36 -5.81
CA ARG A 69 6.50 10.76 -5.61
C ARG A 69 7.35 9.61 -5.08
N ASP A 70 6.81 8.83 -4.14
CA ASP A 70 7.57 7.79 -3.43
C ASP A 70 7.53 6.42 -4.11
N LEU A 71 6.42 6.06 -4.78
CA LEU A 71 6.21 4.77 -5.45
C LEU A 71 6.24 4.86 -6.99
N GLY A 72 6.22 6.08 -7.55
CA GLY A 72 6.05 6.31 -8.99
C GLY A 72 4.58 6.48 -9.40
N GLN A 73 4.37 6.99 -10.61
CA GLN A 73 3.03 7.19 -11.17
C GLN A 73 2.40 5.86 -11.61
N ASP A 74 1.13 5.66 -11.24
CA ASP A 74 0.35 4.47 -11.60
C ASP A 74 -0.01 4.42 -13.09
N CYS A 75 -0.13 5.59 -13.70
CA CYS A 75 -0.47 5.75 -15.10
C CYS A 75 0.60 6.62 -15.77
N PRO A 76 1.40 6.08 -16.70
CA PRO A 76 2.36 6.88 -17.45
C PRO A 76 1.70 7.90 -18.40
N GLN A 77 0.38 7.81 -18.60
CA GLN A 77 -0.39 8.64 -19.54
C GLN A 77 -1.22 9.75 -18.86
N GLY A 78 -1.14 9.90 -17.53
CA GLY A 78 -1.86 10.95 -16.80
C GLY A 78 -1.04 12.24 -16.71
N GLY A 79 -1.44 13.29 -17.42
CA GLY A 79 -0.85 14.62 -17.28
C GLY A 79 -0.91 15.13 -15.84
N VAL A 80 0.00 16.04 -15.49
CA VAL A 80 0.30 16.58 -14.13
C VAL A 80 -0.93 17.14 -13.37
N ASN A 81 -2.09 17.30 -14.02
CA ASN A 81 -3.29 17.94 -13.49
C ASN A 81 -4.59 17.12 -13.61
N THR A 82 -4.55 15.84 -13.98
CA THR A 82 -5.77 15.03 -13.96
C THR A 82 -6.09 14.58 -12.54
N ILE A 83 -7.34 14.83 -12.13
CA ILE A 83 -7.93 14.25 -10.92
C ILE A 83 -7.62 12.75 -10.95
N PRO A 84 -7.10 12.15 -9.87
CA PRO A 84 -6.82 10.72 -9.86
C PRO A 84 -8.13 9.96 -10.03
N HIS A 85 -8.41 9.54 -11.27
CA HIS A 85 -9.64 8.88 -11.65
C HIS A 85 -9.55 7.42 -11.20
N LEU A 86 -9.94 7.17 -9.95
CA LEU A 86 -10.06 5.83 -9.44
C LEU A 86 -11.41 5.24 -9.85
N PRO A 87 -11.44 3.96 -10.28
CA PRO A 87 -12.70 3.29 -10.53
C PRO A 87 -13.59 3.25 -9.28
N SER A 88 -14.90 3.27 -9.47
CA SER A 88 -15.89 3.32 -8.38
C SER A 88 -15.89 2.10 -7.46
N TYR A 89 -15.30 0.98 -7.87
CA TYR A 89 -15.15 -0.22 -7.05
C TYR A 89 -13.91 -0.18 -6.13
N MET A 90 -13.03 0.80 -6.31
CA MET A 90 -11.86 0.97 -5.45
C MET A 90 -12.26 1.72 -4.18
N ARG A 91 -11.77 1.21 -3.05
CA ARG A 91 -11.96 1.80 -1.74
C ARG A 91 -10.62 2.30 -1.23
N ILE A 92 -10.62 3.50 -0.66
CA ILE A 92 -9.39 4.16 -0.19
C ILE A 92 -9.45 4.30 1.32
N PHE A 93 -8.39 3.82 1.96
CA PHE A 93 -8.23 3.79 3.40
C PHE A 93 -7.01 4.64 3.77
N ILE A 94 -7.16 5.46 4.80
CA ILE A 94 -6.08 6.33 5.26
C ILE A 94 -5.91 6.13 6.76
N PHE A 95 -4.66 5.92 7.18
CA PHE A 95 -4.29 5.92 8.59
C PHE A 95 -3.86 7.32 9.00
N ILE A 96 -4.51 7.85 10.03
CA ILE A 96 -4.23 9.14 10.64
C ILE A 96 -3.64 8.91 12.02
N GLU A 97 -2.44 9.43 12.25
CA GLU A 97 -1.78 9.41 13.56
C GLU A 97 -2.43 10.44 14.51
N GLY A 98 -2.70 10.02 15.75
CA GLY A 98 -3.46 10.80 16.73
C GLY A 98 -2.75 12.07 17.20
N GLU A 99 -1.49 11.96 17.61
CA GLU A 99 -0.74 13.06 18.25
C GLU A 99 -0.66 14.31 17.36
N LYS A 100 -0.33 14.12 16.09
CA LYS A 100 -0.15 15.22 15.12
C LYS A 100 -1.33 15.41 14.19
N LYS A 101 -2.33 14.52 14.23
CA LYS A 101 -3.46 14.45 13.29
C LYS A 101 -2.98 14.43 11.84
N THR A 102 -1.94 13.63 11.57
CA THR A 102 -1.30 13.55 10.25
C THR A 102 -1.68 12.26 9.54
N ALA A 103 -1.97 12.33 8.24
CA ALA A 103 -2.10 11.14 7.41
C ALA A 103 -0.71 10.55 7.17
N VAL A 104 -0.48 9.35 7.70
CA VAL A 104 0.83 8.68 7.68
C VAL A 104 0.81 7.40 6.85
N GLY A 105 -0.37 6.89 6.48
CA GLY A 105 -0.50 5.72 5.62
C GLY A 105 -1.73 5.80 4.73
N CYS A 106 -1.65 5.19 3.56
CA CYS A 106 -2.75 5.08 2.62
C CYS A 106 -2.74 3.72 1.93
N CYS A 107 -3.91 3.11 1.83
CA CYS A 107 -4.12 1.86 1.14
C CYS A 107 -5.29 2.02 0.18
N ILE A 108 -5.07 1.58 -1.06
CA ILE A 108 -6.10 1.46 -2.07
C ILE A 108 -6.36 -0.02 -2.24
N ALA A 109 -7.62 -0.40 -2.04
CA ALA A 109 -8.01 -1.79 -2.04
C ALA A 109 -9.34 -2.00 -2.77
N GLU A 110 -9.53 -3.24 -3.19
CA GLU A 110 -10.72 -3.71 -3.85
C GLU A 110 -11.10 -5.09 -3.33
N GLU A 111 -12.39 -5.38 -3.39
CA GLU A 111 -12.88 -6.72 -3.17
C GLU A 111 -12.69 -7.55 -4.46
N LEU A 112 -11.98 -8.66 -4.34
CA LEU A 112 -11.76 -9.62 -5.41
C LEU A 112 -12.63 -10.85 -5.17
N THR A 113 -13.66 -11.00 -5.99
CA THR A 113 -14.46 -12.23 -6.11
C THR A 113 -14.12 -12.95 -7.41
N SER A 114 -14.44 -14.25 -7.49
CA SER A 114 -14.17 -15.04 -8.70
C SER A 114 -14.76 -14.41 -9.97
N THR A 115 -15.89 -13.73 -9.87
CA THR A 115 -16.53 -13.03 -11.00
C THR A 115 -15.79 -11.76 -11.39
N THR A 116 -15.41 -10.91 -10.42
CA THR A 116 -14.67 -9.68 -10.70
C THR A 116 -13.31 -9.95 -11.34
N VAL A 117 -12.64 -11.02 -10.93
CA VAL A 117 -11.35 -11.46 -11.47
C VAL A 117 -11.51 -11.88 -12.93
N ALA A 118 -12.53 -12.71 -13.22
CA ALA A 118 -12.82 -13.14 -14.58
C ALA A 118 -13.24 -11.98 -15.50
N GLN A 119 -14.07 -11.05 -15.00
CA GLN A 119 -14.51 -9.88 -15.76
C GLN A 119 -13.37 -8.94 -16.13
N ARG A 120 -12.35 -8.82 -15.26
CA ARG A 120 -11.22 -7.90 -15.45
C ARG A 120 -9.99 -8.56 -16.05
N GLY A 121 -9.99 -9.89 -16.17
CA GLY A 121 -8.89 -10.66 -16.72
C GLY A 121 -7.66 -10.73 -15.81
N TYR A 122 -7.82 -10.52 -14.49
CA TYR A 122 -6.70 -10.58 -13.55
C TYR A 122 -6.15 -12.00 -13.43
N GLN A 123 -4.82 -12.11 -13.44
CA GLN A 123 -4.11 -13.38 -13.34
C GLN A 123 -3.69 -13.61 -11.89
N ILE A 124 -4.58 -14.21 -11.11
CA ILE A 124 -4.26 -14.53 -9.72
C ILE A 124 -3.31 -15.72 -9.69
N ARG A 125 -2.15 -15.52 -9.06
CA ARG A 125 -1.15 -16.57 -8.85
C ARG A 125 -0.67 -16.56 -7.41
N ARG A 126 -0.44 -17.75 -6.89
CA ARG A 126 0.29 -17.93 -5.64
C ARG A 126 1.77 -18.14 -5.94
N LEU A 127 2.64 -17.41 -5.25
CA LEU A 127 4.08 -17.50 -5.51
C LEU A 127 4.70 -18.73 -4.84
N VAL A 128 4.96 -19.78 -5.61
CA VAL A 128 5.50 -21.06 -5.09
C VAL A 128 7.03 -21.04 -4.91
N GLY A 129 7.70 -19.89 -5.13
CA GLY A 129 9.16 -19.71 -4.98
C GLY A 129 9.56 -18.50 -4.13
N GLY A 130 8.64 -18.01 -3.29
CA GLY A 130 8.88 -16.86 -2.42
C GLY A 130 9.22 -15.57 -3.16
N LEU A 131 9.89 -14.64 -2.46
CA LEU A 131 10.25 -13.30 -2.97
C LEU A 131 11.06 -13.33 -4.27
N ARG A 132 11.88 -14.36 -4.47
CA ARG A 132 12.80 -14.49 -5.63
C ARG A 132 12.06 -14.72 -6.95
N SER A 133 10.84 -15.25 -6.87
CA SER A 133 9.99 -15.48 -8.04
C SER A 133 9.34 -14.19 -8.57
N LEU A 134 9.42 -13.09 -7.84
CA LEU A 134 8.88 -11.80 -8.26
C LEU A 134 9.82 -11.06 -9.21
N LEU A 135 9.28 -10.64 -10.36
CA LEU A 135 10.00 -9.84 -11.35
C LEU A 135 10.41 -8.48 -10.79
N SER A 136 9.52 -7.80 -10.06
CA SER A 136 9.80 -6.51 -9.41
C SER A 136 10.94 -6.61 -8.40
N TRP A 137 10.94 -7.66 -7.57
CA TRP A 137 12.02 -7.96 -6.64
C TRP A 137 13.35 -8.14 -7.37
N ARG A 138 13.35 -8.92 -8.45
CA ARG A 138 14.56 -9.18 -9.26
C ARG A 138 15.14 -7.90 -9.86
N VAL A 139 14.29 -7.00 -10.36
CA VAL A 139 14.72 -5.71 -10.95
C VAL A 139 15.30 -4.79 -9.87
N GLN A 140 14.71 -4.76 -8.68
CA GLN A 140 15.14 -3.86 -7.59
C GLN A 140 16.31 -4.42 -6.77
N ASN A 141 16.57 -5.73 -6.82
CA ASN A 141 17.65 -6.39 -6.09
C ASN A 141 18.44 -7.38 -6.97
N PRO A 142 19.20 -6.90 -7.97
CA PRO A 142 19.94 -7.74 -8.91
C PRO A 142 21.15 -8.48 -8.29
N LEU A 143 21.58 -8.10 -7.08
CA LEU A 143 22.71 -8.71 -6.36
C LEU A 143 22.33 -9.92 -5.50
N ALA A 144 21.05 -10.29 -5.45
CA ALA A 144 20.63 -11.51 -4.76
C ALA A 144 21.24 -12.73 -5.47
N VAL A 145 22.27 -13.32 -4.86
CA VAL A 145 23.02 -14.48 -5.36
C VAL A 145 22.08 -15.57 -5.87
N TRP A 146 22.33 -16.02 -7.09
CA TRP A 146 21.69 -17.18 -7.70
C TRP A 146 22.05 -18.43 -6.88
N THR A 147 21.25 -18.74 -5.88
CA THR A 147 21.15 -20.12 -5.42
C THR A 147 20.07 -20.74 -6.28
N GLU A 148 20.46 -21.69 -7.14
CA GLU A 148 19.51 -22.47 -7.91
C GLU A 148 18.40 -22.99 -6.99
N PRO A 149 17.13 -22.99 -7.43
CA PRO A 149 16.08 -23.60 -6.65
C PRO A 149 16.43 -25.07 -6.51
N VAL A 150 16.66 -25.52 -5.27
CA VAL A 150 16.84 -26.95 -4.99
C VAL A 150 15.53 -27.62 -5.37
N GLU A 151 15.55 -28.33 -6.51
CA GLU A 151 14.49 -29.23 -6.93
C GLU A 151 14.29 -30.28 -5.84
N GLY A 152 13.24 -30.12 -5.04
CA GLY A 152 13.04 -30.99 -3.89
C GLY A 152 11.79 -30.66 -3.10
N SER A 153 10.62 -30.88 -3.70
CA SER A 153 9.53 -31.66 -3.07
C SER A 153 8.29 -31.63 -3.96
N ASN A 154 8.19 -32.62 -4.84
CA ASN A 154 6.90 -33.16 -5.28
C ASN A 154 6.07 -33.47 -4.02
N ASN A 155 4.91 -32.82 -3.85
CA ASN A 155 3.77 -33.33 -3.07
C ASN A 155 2.50 -32.49 -3.34
N ASN A 156 1.61 -33.06 -4.15
CA ASN A 156 0.14 -32.99 -4.13
C ASN A 156 -0.58 -31.62 -4.06
N SER A 157 -1.02 -31.14 -5.24
CA SER A 157 -2.41 -30.80 -5.61
C SER A 157 -3.39 -30.12 -4.63
N ASN A 158 -2.91 -29.40 -3.60
CA ASN A 158 -3.75 -28.62 -2.68
C ASN A 158 -3.30 -27.14 -2.54
N ILE A 159 -2.23 -26.73 -3.24
CA ILE A 159 -1.58 -25.43 -3.06
C ILE A 159 -2.27 -24.30 -3.86
N ASP A 160 -3.15 -24.64 -4.81
CA ASP A 160 -3.81 -23.69 -5.74
C ASP A 160 -5.26 -23.34 -5.37
N ARG A 161 -5.79 -23.84 -4.25
CA ARG A 161 -7.16 -23.48 -3.83
C ARG A 161 -7.17 -22.08 -3.23
N ILE A 162 -7.19 -21.09 -4.12
CA ILE A 162 -7.48 -19.70 -3.78
C ILE A 162 -8.96 -19.61 -3.41
N THR A 163 -9.22 -19.34 -2.13
CA THR A 163 -10.59 -19.18 -1.62
C THR A 163 -11.00 -17.73 -1.73
N PHE A 164 -12.14 -17.49 -2.36
CA PHE A 164 -12.78 -16.17 -2.44
C PHE A 164 -13.74 -15.94 -1.26
N PRO A 165 -14.02 -14.69 -0.87
CA PRO A 165 -13.48 -13.44 -1.41
C PRO A 165 -12.04 -13.16 -0.96
N LEU A 166 -11.31 -12.43 -1.80
CA LEU A 166 -9.96 -11.94 -1.54
C LEU A 166 -9.97 -10.43 -1.38
N CYS A 167 -9.04 -9.94 -0.57
CA CYS A 167 -8.72 -8.52 -0.44
C CYS A 167 -7.59 -8.17 -1.42
N GLY A 168 -7.92 -7.47 -2.51
CA GLY A 168 -6.95 -6.98 -3.48
C GLY A 168 -6.37 -5.65 -3.04
N ILE A 169 -5.10 -5.63 -2.66
CA ILE A 169 -4.36 -4.41 -2.36
C ILE A 169 -3.70 -3.92 -3.63
N ARG A 170 -4.24 -2.85 -4.21
CA ARG A 170 -3.66 -2.22 -5.40
C ARG A 170 -2.48 -1.35 -5.07
N ARG A 171 -2.59 -0.56 -3.99
CA ARG A 171 -1.49 0.29 -3.52
C ARG A 171 -1.46 0.33 -2.02
N LEU A 172 -0.24 0.26 -1.48
CA LEU A 172 0.03 0.44 -0.06
C LEU A 172 1.19 1.41 0.09
N TRP A 173 0.94 2.51 0.77
CA TRP A 173 1.95 3.51 1.07
C TRP A 173 1.94 3.86 2.55
N VAL A 174 3.14 4.00 3.11
CA VAL A 174 3.37 4.48 4.46
C VAL A 174 4.49 5.51 4.41
N ALA A 175 4.28 6.65 5.07
CA ALA A 175 5.26 7.72 5.19
C ALA A 175 6.56 7.17 5.77
N SER A 176 7.70 7.53 5.18
CA SER A 176 9.02 6.96 5.52
C SER A 176 9.37 7.04 7.00
N LYS A 177 8.96 8.12 7.69
CA LYS A 177 9.17 8.30 9.15
C LYS A 177 8.39 7.33 10.03
N HIS A 178 7.29 6.79 9.51
CA HIS A 178 6.35 5.92 10.22
C HIS A 178 6.41 4.46 9.72
N ARG A 179 7.33 4.16 8.79
CA ARG A 179 7.61 2.78 8.38
C ARG A 179 8.18 1.98 9.55
N ARG A 180 7.95 0.66 9.52
CA ARG A 180 8.41 -0.30 10.55
C ARG A 180 7.85 -0.08 11.97
N ARG A 181 6.81 0.76 12.12
CA ARG A 181 6.07 0.96 13.39
C ARG A 181 4.72 0.23 13.45
N GLY A 182 4.48 -0.72 12.55
CA GLY A 182 3.21 -1.46 12.48
C GLY A 182 2.06 -0.74 11.76
N VAL A 183 2.22 0.52 11.31
CA VAL A 183 1.17 1.28 10.61
C VAL A 183 0.59 0.53 9.40
N GLY A 184 1.46 -0.04 8.56
CA GLY A 184 1.01 -0.82 7.40
C GLY A 184 0.25 -2.09 7.78
N THR A 185 0.68 -2.80 8.83
CA THR A 185 -0.02 -3.98 9.35
C THR A 185 -1.40 -3.61 9.86
N VAL A 186 -1.49 -2.55 10.67
CA VAL A 186 -2.77 -2.08 11.22
C VAL A 186 -3.71 -1.66 10.10
N LEU A 187 -3.23 -0.88 9.12
CA LEU A 187 -4.04 -0.43 8.00
C LEU A 187 -4.63 -1.60 7.19
N VAL A 188 -3.83 -2.64 6.91
CA VAL A 188 -4.30 -3.83 6.19
C VAL A 188 -5.22 -4.69 7.07
N GLU A 189 -5.00 -4.76 8.37
CA GLU A 189 -5.92 -5.48 9.28
C GLU A 189 -7.28 -4.79 9.39
N SER A 190 -7.30 -3.47 9.53
CA SER A 190 -8.54 -2.69 9.50
C SER A 190 -9.26 -2.88 8.16
N LEU A 191 -8.51 -2.93 7.06
CA LEU A 191 -9.04 -3.21 5.73
C LEU A 191 -9.74 -4.58 5.68
N LEU A 192 -9.09 -5.65 6.15
CA LEU A 192 -9.66 -7.00 6.13
C LEU A 192 -10.96 -7.16 6.92
N LYS A 193 -11.18 -6.30 7.91
CA LYS A 193 -12.41 -6.30 8.71
C LYS A 193 -13.55 -5.51 8.06
N HIS A 194 -13.25 -4.49 7.27
CA HIS A 194 -14.24 -3.54 6.75
C HIS A 194 -14.41 -3.61 5.22
N LEU A 195 -13.58 -4.39 4.53
CA LEU A 195 -13.65 -4.52 3.07
C LEU A 195 -14.89 -5.28 2.62
N VAL A 196 -15.21 -6.41 3.27
CA VAL A 196 -16.40 -7.20 2.97
C VAL A 196 -17.38 -7.05 4.12
N TYR A 197 -18.62 -6.67 3.81
CA TYR A 197 -19.63 -6.48 4.83
C TYR A 197 -19.95 -7.81 5.54
N LEU A 198 -20.12 -7.76 6.87
CA LEU A 198 -20.45 -8.89 7.75
C LEU A 198 -19.43 -10.05 7.79
N THR A 199 -18.26 -9.91 7.17
CA THR A 199 -17.23 -10.97 7.20
C THR A 199 -15.85 -10.42 7.45
N HIS A 200 -15.08 -11.09 8.31
CA HIS A 200 -13.68 -10.78 8.55
C HIS A 200 -12.81 -11.68 7.69
N LEU A 201 -12.02 -11.07 6.81
CA LEU A 201 -11.09 -11.82 5.97
C LEU A 201 -9.83 -12.22 6.76
N PRO A 202 -9.38 -13.49 6.66
CA PRO A 202 -8.12 -13.89 7.25
C PRO A 202 -6.95 -13.28 6.49
N ARG A 203 -5.78 -13.16 7.15
CA ARG A 203 -4.54 -12.65 6.53
C ARG A 203 -4.07 -13.48 5.33
N SER A 204 -4.53 -14.72 5.17
CA SER A 204 -4.28 -15.57 4.01
C SER A 204 -5.01 -15.12 2.75
N ASN A 205 -6.11 -14.38 2.90
CA ASN A 205 -6.98 -13.97 1.80
C ASN A 205 -6.62 -12.57 1.29
N VAL A 206 -5.33 -12.23 1.31
CA VAL A 206 -4.81 -10.96 0.81
C VAL A 206 -4.04 -11.21 -0.47
N ALA A 207 -4.41 -10.49 -1.52
CA ALA A 207 -3.74 -10.46 -2.80
C ALA A 207 -3.11 -9.07 -3.00
N PHE A 208 -1.88 -9.04 -3.49
CA PHE A 208 -1.16 -7.79 -3.75
C PHE A 208 -1.02 -7.57 -5.25
N ALA A 209 -1.40 -6.39 -5.74
CA ALA A 209 -1.08 -5.98 -7.10
C ALA A 209 0.39 -5.56 -7.15
N GLU A 210 1.15 -6.10 -8.10
CA GLU A 210 2.55 -5.73 -8.41
C GLU A 210 3.39 -5.25 -7.20
N PRO A 211 3.73 -6.16 -6.27
CA PRO A 211 4.42 -5.78 -5.05
C PRO A 211 5.81 -5.19 -5.35
N THR A 212 6.13 -4.03 -4.77
CA THR A 212 7.51 -3.50 -4.73
C THR A 212 8.39 -4.36 -3.83
N ALA A 213 9.72 -4.20 -3.85
CA ALA A 213 10.60 -4.98 -2.97
C ALA A 213 10.23 -4.82 -1.48
N SER A 214 10.00 -3.58 -1.04
CA SER A 214 9.53 -3.31 0.33
C SER A 214 8.11 -3.86 0.57
N GLY A 215 7.24 -3.83 -0.44
CA GLY A 215 5.90 -4.39 -0.37
C GLY A 215 5.90 -5.92 -0.27
N ALA A 216 6.83 -6.57 -0.95
CA ALA A 216 7.01 -8.01 -0.94
C ALA A 216 7.54 -8.49 0.43
N GLU A 217 8.54 -7.81 0.99
CA GLU A 217 8.98 -8.06 2.38
C GLU A 217 7.85 -7.88 3.39
N PHE A 218 7.05 -6.83 3.21
CA PHE A 218 5.86 -6.60 4.03
C PHE A 218 4.85 -7.73 3.88
N ALA A 219 4.53 -8.16 2.66
CA ALA A 219 3.59 -9.25 2.38
C ALA A 219 4.01 -10.55 3.08
N VAL A 220 5.28 -10.94 2.97
CA VAL A 220 5.82 -12.13 3.64
C VAL A 220 5.69 -12.01 5.15
N ARG A 221 6.04 -10.86 5.73
CA ARG A 221 5.97 -10.64 7.17
C ARG A 221 4.53 -10.59 7.69
N PHE A 222 3.61 -10.06 6.89
CA PHE A 222 2.20 -9.89 7.21
C PHE A 222 1.43 -11.21 7.14
N VAL A 223 1.61 -11.96 6.05
CA VAL A 223 0.99 -13.28 5.86
C VAL A 223 1.66 -14.33 6.74
N GLY A 224 2.94 -14.13 7.08
CA GLY A 224 3.75 -15.09 7.84
C GLY A 224 4.21 -16.28 7.00
N ARG A 225 4.11 -16.18 5.67
CA ARG A 225 4.50 -17.21 4.71
C ARG A 225 5.14 -16.56 3.48
N GLU A 226 6.03 -17.27 2.83
CA GLU A 226 6.66 -16.80 1.58
C GLU A 226 5.74 -16.94 0.36
N ASP A 227 4.70 -17.78 0.46
CA ASP A 227 3.74 -18.12 -0.60
C ASP A 227 2.46 -17.25 -0.56
N PHE A 228 2.63 -15.95 -0.79
CA PHE A 228 1.51 -15.00 -0.86
C PHE A 228 0.90 -14.88 -2.25
N ILE A 229 -0.30 -14.31 -2.31
CA ILE A 229 -1.11 -14.19 -3.53
C ILE A 229 -0.80 -12.85 -4.20
N VAL A 230 -0.60 -12.90 -5.52
CA VAL A 230 -0.41 -11.74 -6.39
C VAL A 230 -1.45 -11.80 -7.50
N TYR A 231 -1.96 -10.64 -7.91
CA TYR A 231 -2.94 -10.52 -8.99
C TYR A 231 -2.58 -9.40 -9.97
#